data_AF-F2VQQ9-F1
#
_entry.id   AF-F2VQQ9-F1
#
_cell.length_a   1.000
_cell.length_b   1.000
_cell.length_c   1.000
_cell.angle_alpha   90.00
_cell.angle_beta   90.00
_cell.angle_gamma   90.00
#
_symmetry.space_group_name_H-M   'P 1'
#
loop_
_entity.id
_entity.type
_entity.pdbx_description
1 polymer ?
#
loop_
_entity_poly.entity_id
_entity_poly.type
_entity_poly.pdbx_seq_one_letter_code
_entity_poly.pdbx_strand_id
1 'polypeptide(L)'
;MSIRFLSITLLLLSVHLFSQSSANKRLIPKNIPPCCTKVSTANISIDVTGDMYRQQSARYHCVEAIIFRTRNGLACADPKAEWV
;
A
#
# COMPACT_ATOMS: atom_id res chain seq x y z
N MET A 1 54.22 13.01 -4.63
CA MET A 1 52.90 13.10 -3.97
C MET A 1 52.92 12.24 -2.72
N SER A 2 52.90 12.87 -1.54
CA SER A 2 53.08 12.20 -0.25
C SER A 2 51.87 11.31 0.07
N ILE A 3 52.12 10.07 0.50
CA ILE A 3 51.13 9.05 0.91
C ILE A 3 50.09 9.62 1.90
N ARG A 4 50.49 10.64 2.66
CA ARG A 4 49.63 11.40 3.57
C ARG A 4 48.47 12.10 2.86
N PHE A 5 48.71 12.70 1.70
CA PHE A 5 47.63 13.36 0.93
C PHE A 5 46.63 12.35 0.40
N LEU A 6 47.11 11.19 -0.07
CA LEU A 6 46.27 10.11 -0.60
C LEU A 6 45.36 9.51 0.48
N SER A 7 45.90 9.38 1.70
CA SER A 7 45.16 8.92 2.89
C SER A 7 44.07 9.92 3.29
N ILE A 8 44.38 11.22 3.31
CA ILE A 8 43.42 12.28 3.66
C ILE A 8 42.28 12.35 2.63
N THR A 9 42.60 12.25 1.33
CA THR A 9 41.57 12.27 0.27
C THR A 9 40.64 11.07 0.37
N LEU A 10 41.15 9.89 0.73
CA LEU A 10 40.36 8.67 0.88
C LEU A 10 39.40 8.77 2.09
N LEU A 11 39.87 9.33 3.20
CA LEU A 11 39.06 9.57 4.41
C LEU A 11 37.94 10.58 4.15
N LEU A 12 38.21 11.65 3.39
CA LEU A 12 37.19 12.63 3.05
C LEU A 12 36.10 12.04 2.14
N LEU A 13 36.49 11.18 1.19
CA LEU A 13 35.56 10.52 0.27
C LEU A 13 34.64 9.54 1.00
N SER A 14 35.17 8.77 1.96
CA SER A 14 34.37 7.82 2.73
C SER A 14 33.30 8.53 3.55
N VAL A 15 33.65 9.60 4.27
CA VAL A 15 32.69 10.39 5.08
C VAL A 15 31.58 11.00 4.21
N HIS A 16 31.90 11.46 3.00
CA HIS A 16 30.90 11.98 2.05
C HIS A 16 29.92 10.91 1.57
N LEU A 17 30.38 9.68 1.33
CA LEU A 17 29.52 8.57 0.95
C LEU A 17 28.59 8.12 2.10
N PHE A 18 29.08 8.16 3.36
CA PHE A 18 28.26 7.83 4.53
C PHE A 18 27.18 8.89 4.82
N SER A 19 27.47 10.17 4.54
CA SER A 19 26.57 11.29 4.85
C SER A 19 25.34 11.37 3.94
N GLN A 20 25.38 10.76 2.75
CA GLN A 20 24.26 10.76 1.80
C GLN A 20 23.23 9.64 2.04
N SER A 21 23.46 8.74 3.01
CA SER A 21 22.57 7.60 3.25
C SER A 21 21.24 7.97 3.94
N SER A 22 21.12 9.18 4.49
CA SER A 22 19.88 9.66 5.13
C SER A 22 18.89 10.24 4.10
N ALA A 23 18.61 9.49 3.05
CA ALA A 23 17.38 9.70 2.29
C ALA A 23 16.21 9.40 3.25
N ASN A 24 15.57 10.46 3.75
CA ASN A 24 14.27 10.45 4.41
C ASN A 24 13.23 9.82 3.48
N LYS A 25 13.25 8.49 3.39
CA LYS A 25 12.12 7.71 2.90
C LYS A 25 11.06 7.91 3.96
N ARG A 26 10.14 8.86 3.73
CA ARG A 26 8.86 8.86 4.45
C ARG A 26 8.31 7.45 4.27
N LEU A 27 8.39 6.62 5.30
CA LEU A 27 7.71 5.34 5.33
C LEU A 27 6.22 5.68 5.33
N ILE A 28 5.63 5.83 4.14
CA ILE A 28 4.24 5.44 3.94
C ILE A 28 4.20 4.01 4.51
N PRO A 29 3.36 3.71 5.52
CA PRO A 29 3.33 2.39 6.12
C PRO A 29 3.11 1.36 5.01
N LYS A 30 4.17 0.67 4.62
CA LYS A 30 4.24 -0.10 3.37
C LYS A 30 3.42 -1.40 3.43
N ASN A 31 2.70 -1.65 4.52
CA ASN A 31 2.20 -2.99 4.89
C ASN A 31 0.81 -3.03 5.52
N ILE A 32 0.00 -1.98 5.40
CA ILE A 32 -1.45 -2.19 5.57
C ILE A 32 -1.96 -2.67 4.22
N PRO A 33 -2.29 -3.95 4.02
CA PRO A 33 -2.92 -4.38 2.78
C PRO A 33 -4.19 -3.53 2.58
N PRO A 34 -4.40 -2.97 1.37
CA PRO A 34 -5.57 -2.12 1.14
C PRO A 34 -6.83 -2.93 1.47
N CYS A 35 -7.61 -2.41 2.41
CA CYS A 35 -8.87 -2.98 2.85
C CYS A 35 -10.00 -1.99 2.61
N CYS A 36 -11.24 -2.46 2.54
CA CYS A 36 -12.39 -1.58 2.48
C CYS A 36 -12.51 -0.79 3.79
N THR A 37 -12.53 0.55 3.70
CA THR A 37 -12.83 1.48 4.81
C THR A 37 -14.27 1.98 4.77
N LYS A 38 -14.95 1.78 3.63
CA LYS A 38 -16.36 2.08 3.38
C LYS A 38 -16.93 1.00 2.47
N VAL A 39 -18.25 0.85 2.53
CA VAL A 39 -19.02 -0.05 1.68
C VAL A 39 -20.11 0.71 0.92
N SER A 40 -20.50 0.19 -0.22
CA SER A 40 -21.63 0.67 -1.01
C SER A 40 -22.85 -0.22 -0.78
N THR A 41 -24.01 0.39 -0.61
CA THR A 41 -25.32 -0.29 -0.64
C THR A 41 -25.96 -0.27 -2.03
N ALA A 42 -25.39 0.50 -2.98
CA ALA A 42 -25.90 0.57 -4.34
C ALA A 42 -25.75 -0.78 -5.04
N ASN A 43 -26.78 -1.18 -5.80
CA ASN A 43 -26.76 -2.39 -6.59
C ASN A 43 -25.81 -2.24 -7.79
N ILE A 44 -24.68 -2.93 -7.73
CA ILE A 44 -23.64 -2.93 -8.78
C ILE A 44 -23.50 -4.30 -9.46
N SER A 45 -24.48 -5.19 -9.28
CA SER A 45 -24.46 -6.56 -9.82
C SER A 45 -24.19 -6.61 -11.33
N ILE A 46 -24.70 -5.64 -12.09
CA ILE A 46 -24.49 -5.51 -13.55
C ILE A 46 -23.02 -5.27 -13.93
N ASP A 47 -22.20 -4.76 -13.01
CA ASP A 47 -20.80 -4.44 -13.24
C ASP A 47 -19.84 -5.53 -12.74
N VAL A 48 -20.33 -6.53 -12.01
CA VAL A 48 -19.55 -7.67 -11.50
C VAL A 48 -19.12 -8.57 -12.67
N THR A 49 -17.82 -8.87 -12.76
CA THR A 49 -17.22 -9.54 -13.92
C THR A 49 -16.79 -10.99 -13.67
N GLY A 50 -17.19 -11.60 -12.55
CA GLY A 50 -16.94 -13.01 -12.31
C GLY A 50 -17.65 -13.56 -11.07
N ASP A 51 -17.59 -14.88 -10.92
CA ASP A 51 -18.33 -15.62 -9.89
C ASP A 51 -17.63 -15.66 -8.53
N MET A 52 -16.47 -14.99 -8.42
CA MET A 52 -15.65 -14.98 -7.23
C MET A 52 -15.81 -13.66 -6.46
N TYR A 53 -16.10 -13.78 -5.18
CA TYR A 53 -16.06 -12.68 -4.22
C TYR A 53 -15.10 -13.00 -3.08
N ARG A 54 -14.69 -11.96 -2.35
CA ARG A 54 -13.90 -12.10 -1.13
C ARG A 54 -14.62 -11.43 0.03
N GLN A 55 -14.84 -12.16 1.11
CA GLN A 55 -15.31 -11.55 2.36
C GLN A 55 -14.14 -10.90 3.12
N GLN A 56 -14.38 -9.72 3.68
CA GLN A 56 -13.49 -9.00 4.55
C GLN A 56 -14.15 -8.82 5.91
N SER A 57 -13.50 -9.28 6.97
CA SER A 57 -13.90 -9.01 8.35
C SER A 57 -13.46 -7.60 8.78
N ALA A 58 -14.25 -6.95 9.63
CA ALA A 58 -13.87 -5.68 10.23
C ALA A 58 -12.61 -5.82 11.10
N ARG A 59 -11.64 -4.92 10.93
CA ARG A 59 -10.39 -4.90 11.72
C ARG A 59 -9.72 -3.54 11.65
N TYR A 60 -9.43 -2.92 12.81
CA TYR A 60 -8.87 -1.57 12.90
C TYR A 60 -9.71 -0.53 12.13
N HIS A 61 -9.20 0.00 11.01
CA HIS A 61 -9.90 0.96 10.14
C HIS A 61 -10.65 0.27 8.98
N CYS A 62 -10.54 -1.05 8.85
CA CYS A 62 -11.25 -1.83 7.85
C CYS A 62 -12.66 -2.15 8.34
N VAL A 63 -13.66 -1.99 7.48
CA VAL A 63 -15.05 -2.36 7.74
C VAL A 63 -15.35 -3.77 7.25
N GLU A 64 -16.47 -4.35 7.70
CA GLU A 64 -16.99 -5.60 7.15
C GLU A 64 -17.48 -5.35 5.72
N ALA A 65 -17.06 -6.18 4.75
CA ALA A 65 -17.37 -5.98 3.34
C ALA A 65 -17.37 -7.27 2.53
N ILE A 66 -18.18 -7.31 1.47
CA ILE A 66 -18.02 -8.26 0.35
C ILE A 66 -17.29 -7.53 -0.78
N ILE A 67 -16.18 -8.11 -1.25
CA ILE A 67 -15.34 -7.52 -2.29
C ILE A 67 -15.60 -8.26 -3.60
N PHE A 68 -16.16 -7.55 -4.58
CA PHE A 68 -16.38 -8.05 -5.94
C PHE A 68 -15.33 -7.53 -6.91
N ARG A 69 -15.00 -8.33 -7.92
CA ARG A 69 -14.34 -7.81 -9.13
C ARG A 69 -15.41 -7.24 -10.05
N THR A 70 -15.22 -6.00 -10.47
CA THR A 70 -16.07 -5.31 -11.42
C THR A 70 -15.28 -4.92 -12.66
N ARG A 71 -15.98 -4.47 -13.71
CA ARG A 71 -15.35 -3.88 -14.91
C ARG A 71 -14.39 -2.72 -14.57
N ASN A 72 -14.67 -1.99 -13.49
CA ASN A 72 -13.91 -0.81 -13.07
C ASN A 72 -12.87 -1.10 -11.98
N GLY A 73 -12.68 -2.37 -11.60
CA GLY A 73 -11.77 -2.77 -10.52
C GLY A 73 -12.51 -3.40 -9.33
N LEU A 74 -11.88 -3.39 -8.15
CA LEU A 74 -12.49 -3.97 -6.94
C LEU A 74 -13.54 -3.02 -6.37
N ALA A 75 -14.71 -3.58 -6.04
CA ALA A 75 -15.79 -2.84 -5.37
C ALA A 75 -16.11 -3.45 -4.00
N CYS A 76 -16.27 -2.58 -3.00
CA CYS A 76 -16.65 -2.95 -1.63
C CYS A 76 -18.16 -2.81 -1.45
N ALA A 77 -18.86 -3.92 -1.31
CA ALA A 77 -20.30 -3.97 -1.08
C ALA A 77 -20.62 -4.22 0.40
N ASP A 78 -21.72 -3.64 0.86
CA ASP A 78 -22.24 -3.86 2.21
C ASP A 78 -22.83 -5.27 2.29
N PRO A 79 -22.34 -6.16 3.17
CA PRO A 79 -22.87 -7.53 3.31
C PRO A 79 -24.35 -7.57 3.71
N LYS A 80 -24.94 -6.45 4.12
CA LYS A 80 -26.35 -6.34 4.50
C LYS A 80 -27.24 -5.76 3.40
N ALA A 81 -26.67 -5.37 2.26
CA ALA A 81 -27.46 -4.89 1.13
C ALA A 81 -28.22 -6.05 0.48
N GLU A 82 -29.50 -5.87 0.17
CA GLU A 82 -30.40 -6.92 -0.32
C GLU A 82 -29.93 -7.60 -1.62
N TRP A 83 -29.14 -6.90 -2.43
CA TRP A 83 -28.65 -7.41 -3.71
C TRP A 83 -27.39 -8.27 -3.59
N VAL A 84 -26.69 -8.22 -2.45
CA VAL A 84 -25.45 -8.96 -2.16
C VAL A 84 -25.77 -10.38 -1.74
#